data_AF-A0A7Y8BL70-F1
#
_entry.id   AF-A0A7Y8BL70-F1
#
_cell.length_a   1.000
_cell.length_b   1.000
_cell.length_c   1.000
_cell.angle_alpha   90.00
_cell.angle_beta   90.00
_cell.angle_gamma   90.00
#
_symmetry.space_group_name_H-M   'P 1'
#
loop_
_entity.id
_entity.type
_entity.pdbx_description
1 polymer ?
#
loop_
_entity_poly.entity_id
_entity_poly.type
_entity_poly.pdbx_seq_one_letter_code
_entity_poly.pdbx_strand_id
1 'polypeptide(L)'
;MPSHSRSTATELLVRAARITIARWKAVSIALAGLGSIFSVSVLFTYLHVIGYPKLLGAAMTTKGALIPWIFITGLSFALYLAGLLVTSASYASALSFFKHNPQDQTAMSLLLMIPALTGIIALASSIIMMQRIGPIGAMAVAGGAVVATMLLMFLIPYFREKVCSNAVTDCEVHERSRLKQTLQIGVLTIAVWGTALTTVLPMLVLFSVYAWPANQHGILKLIATSVAITGVALFPAAAFFIGSDGVLTRARNALLARYAYSGGNCAVSRTICRAYDRLSSR
;
A
#
# COMPACT_ATOMS: atom_id res chain seq x y z
N MET A 1 39.50 -1.05 -12.12
CA MET A 1 38.86 0.23 -12.52
C MET A 1 37.38 -0.05 -12.82
N PRO A 2 36.37 0.74 -12.39
CA PRO A 2 36.14 1.50 -11.17
C PRO A 2 34.98 0.89 -10.34
N SER A 3 35.21 0.43 -9.12
CA SER A 3 34.17 -0.08 -8.19
C SER A 3 33.77 0.92 -7.09
N HIS A 4 34.33 2.14 -7.10
CA HIS A 4 34.27 3.05 -5.96
C HIS A 4 33.03 3.96 -5.91
N SER A 5 32.21 4.00 -6.97
CA SER A 5 31.06 4.92 -7.08
C SER A 5 29.73 4.36 -6.53
N ARG A 6 29.59 3.04 -6.33
CA ARG A 6 28.32 2.45 -5.85
C ARG A 6 28.12 2.60 -4.33
N SER A 7 29.17 2.72 -3.52
CA SER A 7 29.03 2.75 -2.05
C SER A 7 28.49 4.08 -1.53
N THR A 8 28.80 5.20 -2.20
CA THR A 8 28.36 6.54 -1.77
C THR A 8 26.86 6.77 -1.94
N ALA A 9 26.26 6.29 -3.03
CA ALA A 9 24.81 6.42 -3.25
C ALA A 9 24.01 5.59 -2.23
N THR A 10 24.47 4.38 -1.93
CA THR A 10 23.85 3.53 -0.91
C THR A 10 24.00 4.11 0.49
N GLU A 11 25.15 4.70 0.82
CA GLU A 11 25.34 5.36 2.13
C GLU A 11 24.45 6.60 2.29
N LEU A 12 24.31 7.41 1.25
CA LEU A 12 23.42 8.57 1.27
C LEU A 12 21.95 8.16 1.44
N LEU A 13 21.52 7.10 0.75
CA LEU A 13 20.18 6.54 0.91
C LEU A 13 19.94 5.99 2.31
N VAL A 14 20.89 5.24 2.87
CA VAL A 14 20.79 4.69 4.24
C VAL A 14 20.75 5.82 5.28
N ARG A 15 21.55 6.86 5.09
CA ARG A 15 21.59 8.02 6.00
C ARG A 15 20.28 8.82 5.93
N ALA A 16 19.77 9.06 4.73
CA ALA A 16 18.46 9.68 4.52
C ALA A 16 17.36 8.85 5.19
N ALA A 17 17.36 7.54 4.97
CA ALA A 17 16.35 6.64 5.51
C ALA A 17 16.35 6.61 7.05
N ARG A 18 17.52 6.59 7.70
CA ARG A 18 17.60 6.69 9.18
C ARG A 18 17.01 7.98 9.72
N ILE A 19 17.26 9.11 9.07
CA ILE A 19 16.69 10.41 9.46
C ILE A 19 15.16 10.38 9.30
N THR A 20 14.66 9.75 8.23
CA THR A 20 13.22 9.57 7.99
C THR A 20 12.56 8.74 9.09
N ILE A 21 13.23 7.68 9.58
CA ILE A 21 12.73 6.83 10.68
C ILE A 21 12.71 7.58 12.01
N ALA A 22 13.79 8.29 12.34
CA ALA A 22 13.88 9.07 13.58
C ALA A 22 12.78 10.14 13.63
N ARG A 23 12.39 10.68 12.46
CA ARG A 23 11.30 11.64 12.31
C ARG A 23 9.98 11.00 11.89
N TRP A 24 9.84 9.67 11.96
CA TRP A 24 8.69 8.98 11.38
C TRP A 24 7.35 9.41 11.97
N LYS A 25 7.30 9.73 13.27
CA LYS A 25 6.10 10.32 13.89
C LYS A 25 5.74 11.65 13.24
N ALA A 26 6.72 12.53 13.03
CA ALA A 26 6.54 13.83 12.39
C ALA A 26 6.18 13.67 10.90
N VAL A 27 6.80 12.72 10.19
CA VAL A 27 6.48 12.39 8.79
C VAL A 27 5.06 11.86 8.66
N SER A 28 4.64 10.95 9.54
CA SER A 28 3.27 10.40 9.53
C SER A 28 2.23 11.49 9.82
N ILE A 29 2.52 12.39 10.77
CA ILE A 29 1.66 13.55 11.07
C ILE A 29 1.61 14.50 9.86
N ALA A 30 2.76 14.83 9.26
CA ALA A 30 2.83 15.68 8.08
C ALA A 30 2.09 15.06 6.89
N LEU A 31 2.20 13.74 6.73
CA LEU A 31 1.52 12.99 5.67
C LEU A 31 0.01 12.90 5.90
N ALA A 32 -0.43 12.76 7.15
CA ALA A 32 -1.84 12.86 7.50
C ALA A 32 -2.40 14.26 7.20
N GLY A 33 -1.63 15.31 7.49
CA GLY A 33 -1.95 16.69 7.12
C GLY A 33 -1.97 16.92 5.61
N LEU A 34 -1.01 16.38 4.86
CA LEU A 34 -1.01 16.39 3.39
C LEU A 34 -2.22 15.64 2.84
N GLY A 35 -2.56 14.49 3.41
CA GLY A 35 -3.74 13.71 3.03
C GLY A 35 -5.04 14.48 3.22
N SER A 36 -5.16 15.27 4.29
CA SER A 36 -6.35 16.12 4.48
C SER A 36 -6.40 17.27 3.48
N ILE A 37 -5.27 17.93 3.18
CA ILE A 37 -5.19 18.98 2.15
C ILE A 37 -5.53 18.41 0.77
N PHE A 38 -5.01 17.23 0.43
CA PHE A 38 -5.32 16.55 -0.83
C PHE A 38 -6.80 16.18 -0.91
N SER A 39 -7.39 15.67 0.18
CA SER A 39 -8.82 15.35 0.22
C SER A 39 -9.69 16.59 -0.04
N VAL A 40 -9.36 17.72 0.60
CA VAL A 40 -10.04 19.01 0.35
C VAL A 40 -9.83 19.48 -1.08
N SER A 41 -8.63 19.33 -1.63
CA SER A 41 -8.30 19.73 -3.01
C SER A 41 -9.04 18.89 -4.06
N VAL A 42 -9.15 17.58 -3.84
CA VAL A 42 -9.93 16.66 -4.68
C VAL A 42 -11.40 17.04 -4.62
N LEU A 43 -11.94 17.28 -3.42
CA LEU A 43 -13.32 17.71 -3.24
C LEU A 43 -13.61 19.04 -3.95
N PHE A 44 -12.71 20.02 -3.83
CA PHE A 44 -12.82 21.31 -4.50
C PHE A 44 -12.79 21.18 -6.02
N THR A 45 -11.83 20.41 -6.55
CA THR A 45 -11.72 20.13 -7.98
C THR A 45 -12.99 19.45 -8.50
N TYR A 46 -13.50 18.49 -7.74
CA TYR A 46 -14.72 17.77 -8.05
C TYR A 46 -15.96 18.68 -8.11
N LEU A 47 -16.18 19.51 -7.08
CA LEU A 47 -17.27 20.50 -7.05
C LEU A 47 -17.20 21.50 -8.20
N HIS A 48 -15.98 21.89 -8.59
CA HIS A 48 -15.76 22.78 -9.72
C HIS A 48 -16.13 22.10 -11.05
N VAL A 49 -15.86 20.80 -11.20
CA VAL A 49 -16.16 20.04 -12.42
C VAL A 49 -17.68 19.86 -12.63
N ILE A 50 -18.47 19.79 -11.56
CA ILE A 50 -19.94 19.66 -11.65
C ILE A 50 -20.62 21.04 -11.74
N GLY A 51 -19.87 22.13 -11.68
CA GLY A 51 -20.42 23.48 -11.81
C GLY A 51 -21.17 23.98 -10.57
N TYR A 52 -20.93 23.35 -9.41
CA TYR A 52 -21.60 23.66 -8.15
C TYR A 52 -20.64 24.13 -7.03
N PRO A 53 -19.68 25.04 -7.28
CA PRO A 53 -18.76 25.50 -6.23
C PRO A 53 -19.50 26.21 -5.08
N LYS A 54 -20.68 26.80 -5.37
CA LYS A 54 -21.51 27.50 -4.39
C LYS A 54 -22.09 26.58 -3.31
N LEU A 55 -22.24 25.28 -3.57
CA LEU A 55 -22.73 24.33 -2.57
C LEU A 55 -21.75 24.13 -1.41
N LEU A 56 -20.44 24.25 -1.64
CA LEU A 56 -19.46 24.19 -0.55
C LEU A 56 -19.61 25.37 0.40
N GLY A 57 -19.78 26.57 -0.16
CA GLY A 57 -20.02 27.79 0.62
C GLY A 57 -21.32 27.70 1.43
N ALA A 58 -22.40 27.22 0.81
CA ALA A 58 -23.69 27.03 1.48
C ALA A 58 -23.66 25.92 2.55
N ALA A 59 -22.90 24.86 2.33
CA ALA A 59 -22.71 23.79 3.33
C ALA A 59 -21.94 24.29 4.55
N MET A 60 -20.98 25.20 4.37
CA MET A 60 -20.22 25.79 5.49
C MET A 60 -21.00 26.84 6.28
N THR A 61 -22.00 27.50 5.68
CA THR A 61 -22.82 28.49 6.39
C THR A 61 -23.97 27.86 7.19
N THR A 62 -24.40 26.65 6.82
CA THR A 62 -25.56 26.00 7.43
C THR A 62 -25.13 25.13 8.62
N LYS A 63 -25.26 25.65 9.86
CA LYS A 63 -24.85 24.97 11.11
C LYS A 63 -25.36 23.52 11.23
N GLY A 64 -26.56 23.22 10.73
CA GLY A 64 -27.16 21.88 10.79
C GLY A 64 -26.58 20.86 9.79
N ALA A 65 -26.02 21.31 8.67
CA ALA A 65 -25.39 20.44 7.67
C ALA A 65 -23.94 20.07 8.01
N LEU A 66 -23.34 20.76 8.99
CA LEU A 66 -21.94 20.58 9.38
C LEU A 66 -21.69 19.21 10.03
N ILE A 67 -22.61 18.74 10.89
CA ILE A 67 -22.43 17.49 11.65
C ILE A 67 -22.34 16.27 10.72
N PRO A 68 -23.26 16.04 9.75
CA PRO A 68 -23.14 14.96 8.79
C PRO A 68 -21.85 15.03 7.96
N TRP A 69 -21.41 16.24 7.59
CA TRP A 69 -20.17 16.44 6.82
C TRP A 69 -18.92 16.06 7.61
N ILE A 70 -18.83 16.46 8.88
CA ILE A 70 -17.75 16.06 9.79
C ILE A 70 -17.75 14.53 9.94
N PHE A 71 -18.94 13.92 10.06
CA PHE A 71 -19.07 12.47 10.17
C PHE A 71 -18.59 11.75 8.90
N ILE A 72 -19.03 12.17 7.71
CA ILE A 72 -18.63 11.57 6.43
C ILE A 72 -17.12 11.72 6.19
N THR A 73 -16.57 12.91 6.44
CA THR A 73 -15.13 13.16 6.26
C THR A 73 -14.30 12.41 7.28
N GLY A 74 -14.73 12.35 8.54
CA GLY A 74 -14.11 11.57 9.61
C GLY A 74 -14.11 10.07 9.31
N LEU A 75 -15.25 9.53 8.84
CA LEU A 75 -15.36 8.13 8.42
C LEU A 75 -14.47 7.83 7.21
N SER A 76 -14.45 8.71 6.21
CA SER A 76 -13.59 8.59 5.02
C SER A 76 -12.11 8.59 5.41
N PHE A 77 -11.72 9.46 6.34
CA PHE A 77 -10.37 9.50 6.88
C PHE A 77 -10.01 8.23 7.66
N ALA A 78 -10.93 7.72 8.49
CA ALA A 78 -10.73 6.48 9.22
C ALA A 78 -10.59 5.27 8.28
N LEU A 79 -11.43 5.16 7.26
CA LEU A 79 -11.34 4.13 6.21
C LEU A 79 -10.03 4.26 5.41
N TYR A 80 -9.59 5.48 5.11
CA TYR A 80 -8.30 5.73 4.47
C TYR A 80 -7.13 5.25 5.33
N LEU A 81 -7.13 5.57 6.63
CA LEU A 81 -6.11 5.08 7.56
C LEU A 81 -6.15 3.55 7.69
N ALA A 82 -7.33 2.95 7.78
CA ALA A 82 -7.48 1.50 7.79
C ALA A 82 -6.93 0.87 6.50
N GLY A 83 -7.23 1.48 5.34
CA GLY A 83 -6.68 1.09 4.05
C GLY A 83 -5.16 1.17 4.02
N LEU A 84 -4.56 2.25 4.54
CA LEU A 84 -3.10 2.38 4.67
C LEU A 84 -2.50 1.32 5.61
N LEU A 85 -3.16 1.02 6.74
CA LEU A 85 -2.70 0.00 7.68
C LEU A 85 -2.75 -1.40 7.07
N VAL A 86 -3.85 -1.76 6.38
CA VAL A 86 -3.96 -3.03 5.67
C VAL A 86 -2.95 -3.09 4.52
N THR A 87 -2.79 -2.01 3.77
CA THR A 87 -1.83 -1.93 2.65
C THR A 87 -0.40 -2.13 3.13
N SER A 88 -0.01 -1.42 4.19
CA SER A 88 1.31 -1.56 4.81
C SER A 88 1.51 -2.93 5.44
N ALA A 89 0.48 -3.54 6.02
CA ALA A 89 0.53 -4.90 6.56
C ALA A 89 0.68 -5.97 5.46
N SER A 90 -0.07 -5.87 4.37
CA SER A 90 0.01 -6.78 3.23
C SER A 90 1.36 -6.68 2.54
N TYR A 91 1.84 -5.45 2.33
CA TYR A 91 3.16 -5.21 1.75
C TYR A 91 4.30 -5.63 2.71
N ALA A 92 4.13 -5.41 4.01
CA ALA A 92 5.04 -5.95 5.03
C ALA A 92 5.09 -7.49 4.98
N SER A 93 3.94 -8.14 4.83
CA SER A 93 3.86 -9.60 4.71
C SER A 93 4.62 -10.07 3.46
N ALA A 94 4.45 -9.39 2.32
CA ALA A 94 5.19 -9.66 1.10
C ALA A 94 6.71 -9.50 1.27
N LEU A 95 7.15 -8.48 2.02
CA LEU A 95 8.57 -8.27 2.30
C LEU A 95 9.15 -9.23 3.33
N SER A 96 8.32 -9.79 4.22
CA SER A 96 8.79 -10.73 5.23
C SER A 96 9.40 -12.01 4.64
N PHE A 97 9.06 -12.34 3.38
CA PHE A 97 9.69 -13.41 2.61
C PHE A 97 11.17 -13.15 2.30
N PHE A 98 11.64 -11.90 2.34
CA PHE A 98 13.02 -11.50 2.04
C PHE A 98 13.86 -11.23 3.29
N LYS A 99 13.35 -11.56 4.49
CA LYS A 99 13.97 -11.22 5.79
C LYS A 99 15.40 -11.75 5.94
N HIS A 100 15.74 -12.87 5.29
CA HIS A 100 17.06 -13.48 5.41
C HIS A 100 18.18 -12.66 4.76
N ASN A 101 17.87 -11.83 3.75
CA ASN A 101 18.84 -11.00 3.05
C ASN A 101 18.40 -9.52 3.06
N PRO A 102 18.85 -8.70 4.03
CA PRO A 102 18.40 -7.31 4.15
C PRO A 102 18.79 -6.45 2.94
N GLN A 103 19.90 -6.75 2.27
CA GLN A 103 20.30 -6.05 1.04
C GLN A 103 19.31 -6.29 -0.12
N ASP A 104 18.74 -7.49 -0.20
CA ASP A 104 17.79 -7.84 -1.27
C ASP A 104 16.39 -7.28 -0.98
N GLN A 105 16.03 -7.13 0.30
CA GLN A 105 14.72 -6.63 0.72
C GLN A 105 14.43 -5.23 0.16
N THR A 106 15.43 -4.36 0.12
CA THR A 106 15.30 -2.98 -0.41
C THR A 106 15.07 -2.95 -1.92
N ALA A 107 15.81 -3.77 -2.68
CA ALA A 107 15.61 -3.85 -4.12
C ALA A 107 14.24 -4.48 -4.45
N MET A 108 13.86 -5.51 -3.68
CA MET A 108 12.61 -6.23 -3.90
C MET A 108 11.37 -5.41 -3.56
N SER A 109 11.47 -4.51 -2.57
CA SER A 109 10.39 -3.58 -2.25
C SER A 109 10.05 -2.67 -3.44
N LEU A 110 11.07 -2.04 -4.03
CA LEU A 110 10.89 -1.18 -5.21
C LEU A 110 10.35 -1.96 -6.42
N LEU A 111 10.82 -3.19 -6.62
CA LEU A 111 10.29 -4.08 -7.65
C LEU A 111 8.81 -4.39 -7.43
N LEU A 112 8.39 -4.70 -6.19
CA LEU A 112 7.00 -4.98 -5.83
C LEU A 112 6.07 -3.75 -5.90
N MET A 113 6.61 -2.54 -5.94
CA MET A 113 5.82 -1.33 -6.16
C MET A 113 5.25 -1.27 -7.58
N ILE A 114 5.96 -1.82 -8.58
CA ILE A 114 5.53 -1.80 -9.99
C ILE A 114 4.18 -2.51 -10.21
N PRO A 115 3.98 -3.77 -9.77
CA PRO A 115 2.71 -4.47 -9.94
C PRO A 115 1.60 -3.84 -9.09
N ALA A 116 1.93 -3.30 -7.91
CA ALA A 116 0.97 -2.56 -7.10
C ALA A 116 0.46 -1.29 -7.82
N LEU A 117 1.37 -0.48 -8.36
CA LEU A 117 1.03 0.71 -9.15
C LEU A 117 0.23 0.34 -10.39
N THR A 118 0.60 -0.75 -11.07
CA THR A 118 -0.12 -1.22 -12.25
C THR A 118 -1.55 -1.64 -11.89
N GLY A 119 -1.74 -2.34 -10.77
CA GLY A 119 -3.07 -2.67 -10.25
C GLY A 119 -3.91 -1.44 -9.94
N ILE A 120 -3.31 -0.42 -9.33
CA ILE A 120 -3.97 0.87 -9.03
C ILE A 120 -4.38 1.59 -10.31
N ILE A 121 -3.47 1.71 -11.29
CA ILE A 121 -3.74 2.34 -12.58
C ILE A 121 -4.82 1.58 -13.33
N ALA A 122 -4.74 0.24 -13.37
CA ALA A 122 -5.72 -0.62 -14.02
C ALA A 122 -7.11 -0.48 -13.37
N LEU A 123 -7.18 -0.44 -12.04
CA LEU A 123 -8.46 -0.29 -11.34
C LEU A 123 -9.05 1.11 -11.53
N ALA A 124 -8.23 2.16 -11.39
CA ALA A 124 -8.66 3.54 -11.61
C ALA A 124 -9.14 3.75 -13.05
N SER A 125 -8.37 3.28 -14.04
CA SER A 125 -8.76 3.35 -15.44
C SER A 125 -10.01 2.52 -15.75
N SER A 126 -10.17 1.32 -15.16
CA SER A 126 -11.35 0.49 -15.37
C SER A 126 -12.61 1.14 -14.81
N ILE A 127 -12.56 1.66 -13.58
CA ILE A 127 -13.71 2.34 -12.97
C ILE A 127 -14.16 3.53 -13.82
N ILE A 128 -13.19 4.23 -14.41
CA ILE A 128 -13.42 5.52 -15.06
C ILE A 128 -13.76 5.37 -16.55
N MET A 129 -13.04 4.53 -17.30
CA MET A 129 -13.28 4.30 -18.73
C MET A 129 -14.36 3.25 -18.99
N MET A 130 -14.45 2.25 -18.13
CA MET A 130 -15.39 1.14 -18.30
C MET A 130 -16.57 1.29 -17.35
N GLN A 131 -17.28 2.42 -17.46
CA GLN A 131 -18.50 2.72 -16.67
C GLN A 131 -19.57 1.62 -16.74
N ARG A 132 -19.53 0.78 -17.79
CA ARG A 132 -20.45 -0.37 -17.96
C ARG A 132 -20.02 -1.64 -17.23
N ILE A 133 -18.75 -1.73 -16.85
CA ILE A 133 -18.22 -2.88 -16.13
C ILE A 133 -18.52 -2.64 -14.66
N GLY A 134 -19.36 -3.49 -14.08
CA GLY A 134 -19.67 -3.42 -12.66
C GLY A 134 -18.41 -3.50 -11.78
N PRO A 135 -18.51 -3.15 -10.48
CA PRO A 135 -17.36 -3.07 -9.58
C PRO A 135 -16.54 -4.36 -9.55
N ILE A 136 -17.21 -5.52 -9.64
CA ILE A 136 -16.57 -6.84 -9.69
C ILE A 136 -15.69 -6.99 -10.94
N GLY A 137 -16.14 -6.51 -12.09
CA GLY A 137 -15.35 -6.58 -13.32
C GLY A 137 -14.15 -5.64 -13.28
N ALA A 138 -14.28 -4.44 -12.70
CA ALA A 138 -13.13 -3.56 -12.50
C ALA A 138 -12.08 -4.19 -11.55
N MET A 139 -12.53 -4.87 -10.49
CA MET A 139 -11.64 -5.64 -9.61
C MET A 139 -10.95 -6.79 -10.34
N ALA A 140 -11.67 -7.49 -11.22
CA ALA A 140 -11.13 -8.58 -12.04
C ALA A 140 -10.08 -8.07 -13.04
N VAL A 141 -10.32 -6.94 -13.72
CA VAL A 141 -9.36 -6.33 -14.64
C VAL A 141 -8.09 -5.92 -13.91
N ALA A 142 -8.20 -5.29 -12.73
CA ALA A 142 -7.03 -4.96 -11.92
C ALA A 142 -6.29 -6.20 -11.43
N GLY A 143 -7.01 -7.25 -11.02
CA GLY A 143 -6.43 -8.54 -10.65
C GLY A 143 -5.65 -9.16 -11.81
N GLY A 144 -6.24 -9.17 -13.00
CA GLY A 144 -5.58 -9.61 -14.24
C GLY A 144 -4.32 -8.80 -14.55
N ALA A 145 -4.37 -7.48 -14.40
CA ALA A 145 -3.22 -6.60 -14.62
C ALA A 145 -2.08 -6.85 -13.61
N VAL A 146 -2.41 -7.07 -12.32
CA VAL A 146 -1.42 -7.44 -11.29
C VAL A 146 -0.80 -8.80 -11.58
N VAL A 147 -1.61 -9.80 -11.96
CA VAL A 147 -1.10 -11.13 -12.34
C VAL A 147 -0.20 -11.03 -13.57
N ALA A 148 -0.62 -10.31 -14.61
CA ALA A 148 0.16 -10.12 -15.83
C ALA A 148 1.50 -9.41 -15.56
N THR A 149 1.49 -8.37 -14.72
CA THR A 149 2.73 -7.68 -14.34
C THR A 149 3.64 -8.52 -13.46
N MET A 150 3.09 -9.32 -12.55
CA MET A 150 3.88 -10.30 -11.79
C MET A 150 4.52 -11.35 -12.70
N LEU A 151 3.79 -11.85 -13.70
CA LEU A 151 4.34 -12.77 -14.71
C LEU A 151 5.45 -12.12 -15.53
N LEU A 152 5.25 -10.86 -15.96
CA LEU A 152 6.28 -10.06 -16.64
C LEU A 152 7.52 -9.86 -15.77
N MET A 153 7.35 -9.56 -14.49
CA MET A 153 8.48 -9.46 -13.56
C MET A 153 9.18 -10.81 -13.37
N PHE A 154 8.46 -11.92 -13.43
CA PHE A 154 9.05 -13.25 -13.33
C PHE A 154 9.95 -13.61 -14.54
N LEU A 155 9.78 -12.93 -15.67
CA LEU A 155 10.70 -13.02 -16.81
C LEU A 155 12.05 -12.34 -16.54
N ILE A 156 12.12 -11.43 -15.55
CA ILE A 156 13.36 -10.77 -15.16
C ILE A 156 14.18 -11.77 -14.31
N PRO A 157 15.37 -12.20 -14.77
CA PRO A 157 16.14 -13.24 -14.10
C PRO A 157 16.49 -12.88 -12.66
N TYR A 158 16.78 -11.60 -12.41
CA TYR A 158 17.04 -11.07 -11.08
C TYR A 158 15.90 -11.31 -10.09
N PHE A 159 14.66 -10.99 -10.49
CA PHE A 159 13.48 -11.18 -9.63
C PHE A 159 13.23 -12.68 -9.41
N ARG A 160 13.31 -13.47 -10.49
CA ARG A 160 13.12 -14.92 -10.45
C ARG A 160 14.11 -15.59 -9.49
N GLU A 161 15.39 -15.30 -9.62
CA GLU A 161 16.43 -15.87 -8.75
C GLU A 161 16.22 -15.52 -7.28
N LYS A 162 15.82 -14.29 -6.97
CA LYS A 162 15.57 -13.86 -5.58
C LYS A 162 14.34 -14.52 -4.97
N VAL A 163 13.26 -14.67 -5.74
CA VAL A 163 12.08 -15.43 -5.29
C VAL A 163 12.42 -16.91 -5.11
N CYS A 164 13.13 -17.51 -6.07
CA CYS A 164 13.55 -18.92 -6.00
C CYS A 164 14.51 -19.19 -4.83
N SER A 165 15.51 -18.33 -4.63
CA SER A 165 16.51 -18.51 -3.58
C SER A 165 15.86 -18.51 -2.21
N ASN A 166 14.90 -17.62 -1.95
CA ASN A 166 14.20 -17.57 -0.67
C ASN A 166 13.19 -18.72 -0.47
N ALA A 167 12.68 -19.31 -1.56
CA ALA A 167 11.87 -20.52 -1.49
C ALA A 167 12.68 -21.75 -1.07
N VAL A 168 13.98 -21.78 -1.42
CA VAL A 168 14.89 -22.91 -1.17
C VAL A 168 15.47 -22.87 0.24
N THR A 169 15.77 -21.69 0.80
CA THR A 169 16.38 -21.58 2.14
C THR A 169 15.50 -22.12 3.27
N ASP A 170 14.17 -22.12 3.11
CA ASP A 170 13.24 -22.65 4.11
C ASP A 170 12.98 -24.16 3.97
N CYS A 171 13.55 -24.85 2.97
CA CYS A 171 13.25 -26.26 2.69
C CYS A 171 14.46 -27.03 2.12
N GLU A 172 15.16 -27.75 2.99
CA GLU A 172 15.82 -28.98 2.58
C GLU A 172 14.76 -30.00 2.10
N VAL A 173 15.08 -30.80 1.06
CA VAL A 173 14.32 -31.91 0.44
C VAL A 173 13.58 -31.57 -0.88
N HIS A 174 13.94 -32.34 -1.92
CA HIS A 174 14.16 -31.92 -3.31
C HIS A 174 12.95 -32.00 -4.27
N GLU A 175 11.79 -32.58 -3.90
CA GLU A 175 10.67 -32.76 -4.86
C GLU A 175 9.39 -31.96 -4.55
N ARG A 176 9.23 -31.41 -3.34
CA ARG A 176 8.04 -30.62 -2.94
C ARG A 176 8.16 -29.13 -3.27
N SER A 177 9.15 -28.75 -4.08
CA SER A 177 9.62 -27.37 -4.28
C SER A 177 8.74 -26.54 -5.21
N ARG A 178 8.23 -27.12 -6.31
CA ARG A 178 7.44 -26.36 -7.31
C ARG A 178 6.08 -25.89 -6.77
N LEU A 179 5.39 -26.74 -6.02
CA LEU A 179 4.08 -26.41 -5.47
C LEU A 179 4.19 -25.34 -4.37
N LYS A 180 5.25 -25.38 -3.56
CA LYS A 180 5.53 -24.33 -2.57
C LYS A 180 5.91 -23.01 -3.24
N GLN A 181 6.68 -23.06 -4.33
CA GLN A 181 7.06 -21.88 -5.10
C GLN A 181 5.84 -21.20 -5.72
N THR A 182 4.93 -21.96 -6.35
CA THR A 182 3.69 -21.40 -6.91
C THR A 182 2.79 -20.84 -5.81
N LEU A 183 2.72 -21.49 -4.65
CA LEU A 183 1.94 -21.01 -3.51
C LEU A 183 2.52 -19.69 -2.95
N GLN A 184 3.85 -19.57 -2.82
CA GLN A 184 4.50 -18.31 -2.42
C GLN A 184 4.24 -17.18 -3.41
N ILE A 185 4.37 -17.43 -4.72
CA ILE A 185 4.05 -16.45 -5.76
C ILE A 185 2.56 -16.07 -5.70
N GLY A 186 1.68 -17.04 -5.47
CA GLY A 186 0.25 -16.82 -5.29
C GLY A 186 -0.05 -15.90 -4.11
N VAL A 187 0.55 -16.17 -2.93
CA VAL A 187 0.40 -15.33 -1.73
C VAL A 187 0.93 -13.93 -1.97
N LEU A 188 2.09 -13.79 -2.63
CA LEU A 188 2.67 -12.50 -2.98
C LEU A 188 1.76 -11.70 -3.92
N THR A 189 1.20 -12.37 -4.92
CA THR A 189 0.29 -11.76 -5.91
C THR A 189 -1.02 -11.33 -5.24
N ILE A 190 -1.61 -12.18 -4.39
CA ILE A 190 -2.82 -11.86 -3.62
C ILE A 190 -2.55 -10.69 -2.66
N ALA A 191 -1.39 -10.67 -2.00
CA ALA A 191 -1.03 -9.57 -1.11
C ALA A 191 -0.92 -8.24 -1.88
N VAL A 192 -0.26 -8.24 -3.04
CA VAL A 192 -0.09 -7.04 -3.90
C VAL A 192 -1.40 -6.63 -4.59
N TRP A 193 -2.26 -7.58 -4.93
CA TRP A 193 -3.60 -7.25 -5.42
C TRP A 193 -4.46 -6.66 -4.30
N GLY A 194 -4.37 -7.22 -3.10
CA GLY A 194 -5.01 -6.71 -1.90
C GLY A 194 -4.61 -5.28 -1.59
N THR A 195 -3.31 -4.93 -1.72
CA THR A 195 -2.85 -3.53 -1.55
C THR A 195 -3.47 -2.60 -2.58
N ALA A 196 -3.54 -3.00 -3.85
CA ALA A 196 -4.18 -2.20 -4.88
C ALA A 196 -5.67 -1.96 -4.57
N LEU A 197 -6.40 -3.02 -4.18
CA LEU A 197 -7.82 -2.94 -3.82
C LEU A 197 -8.08 -2.00 -2.64
N THR A 198 -7.34 -2.17 -1.54
CA THR A 198 -7.54 -1.36 -0.33
C THR A 198 -7.23 0.11 -0.57
N THR A 199 -6.29 0.38 -1.47
CA THR A 199 -5.89 1.76 -1.78
C THR A 199 -6.94 2.52 -2.59
N VAL A 200 -7.70 1.82 -3.45
CA VAL A 200 -8.70 2.46 -4.32
C VAL A 200 -10.13 2.36 -3.76
N LEU A 201 -10.35 1.55 -2.71
CA LEU A 201 -11.64 1.41 -2.04
C LEU A 201 -12.28 2.77 -1.66
N PRO A 202 -11.55 3.74 -1.08
CA PRO A 202 -12.12 5.07 -0.79
C PRO A 202 -12.61 5.79 -2.04
N MET A 203 -11.93 5.63 -3.18
CA MET A 203 -12.36 6.23 -4.45
C MET A 203 -13.61 5.53 -5.01
N LEU A 204 -13.69 4.20 -4.90
CA LEU A 204 -14.88 3.44 -5.32
C LEU A 204 -16.14 3.92 -4.61
N VAL A 205 -16.04 4.19 -3.29
CA VAL A 205 -17.16 4.74 -2.51
C VAL A 205 -17.50 6.16 -2.95
N LEU A 206 -16.51 6.99 -3.27
CA LEU A 206 -16.78 8.33 -3.80
C LEU A 206 -17.50 8.24 -5.15
N PHE A 207 -17.07 7.37 -6.06
CA PHE A 207 -17.67 7.26 -7.39
C PHE A 207 -19.09 6.70 -7.40
N SER A 208 -19.51 5.95 -6.38
CA SER A 208 -20.89 5.42 -6.31
C SER A 208 -21.91 6.48 -5.91
N VAL A 209 -21.49 7.55 -5.24
CA VAL A 209 -22.39 8.59 -4.69
C VAL A 209 -22.59 9.74 -5.68
N TYR A 210 -21.79 9.83 -6.73
CA TYR A 210 -21.53 11.07 -7.42
C TYR A 210 -21.68 10.98 -8.94
N ALA A 211 -22.22 12.03 -9.55
CA ALA A 211 -22.47 12.09 -10.99
C ALA A 211 -21.16 12.25 -11.77
N TRP A 212 -21.04 11.50 -12.87
CA TRP A 212 -19.82 11.45 -13.68
C TRP A 212 -19.63 12.72 -14.52
N PRO A 213 -18.38 13.21 -14.68
CA PRO A 213 -18.09 14.30 -15.60
C PRO A 213 -18.42 13.89 -17.04
N ALA A 214 -19.17 14.73 -17.78
CA ALA A 214 -19.49 14.46 -19.18
C ALA A 214 -18.29 14.63 -20.13
N ASN A 215 -17.25 15.34 -19.71
CA ASN A 215 -16.10 15.69 -20.56
C ASN A 215 -14.92 14.72 -20.38
N GLN A 216 -14.44 14.15 -21.48
CA GLN A 216 -13.27 13.24 -21.50
C GLN A 216 -12.01 13.86 -20.86
N HIS A 217 -11.79 15.17 -21.05
CA HIS A 217 -10.64 15.85 -20.47
C HIS A 217 -10.70 15.92 -18.94
N GLY A 218 -11.90 16.12 -18.38
CA GLY A 218 -12.11 16.12 -16.92
C GLY A 218 -11.88 14.73 -16.33
N ILE A 219 -12.31 13.70 -17.05
CA ILE A 219 -12.07 12.29 -16.71
C ILE A 219 -10.57 11.97 -16.64
N LEU A 220 -9.81 12.32 -17.68
CA LEU A 220 -8.37 12.01 -17.72
C LEU A 220 -7.59 12.75 -16.63
N LYS A 221 -7.95 14.01 -16.37
CA LYS A 221 -7.36 14.80 -15.28
C LYS A 221 -7.63 14.16 -13.91
N LEU A 222 -8.81 13.59 -13.71
CA LEU A 222 -9.18 12.89 -12.49
C LEU A 222 -8.37 11.59 -12.30
N ILE A 223 -8.18 10.80 -13.36
CA ILE A 223 -7.31 9.60 -13.32
C ILE A 223 -5.88 10.01 -12.95
N ALA A 224 -5.36 11.05 -13.60
CA ALA A 224 -3.99 11.49 -13.40
C ALA A 224 -3.74 11.96 -11.96
N THR A 225 -4.65 12.78 -11.41
CA THR A 225 -4.53 13.25 -10.02
C THR A 225 -4.73 12.12 -9.02
N SER A 226 -5.65 11.19 -9.30
CA SER A 226 -5.89 10.04 -8.42
C SER A 226 -4.68 9.12 -8.35
N VAL A 227 -4.10 8.76 -9.49
CA VAL A 227 -2.88 7.95 -9.57
C VAL A 227 -1.70 8.67 -8.92
N ALA A 228 -1.54 9.98 -9.15
CA ALA A 228 -0.47 10.76 -8.54
C ALA A 228 -0.58 10.79 -7.01
N ILE A 229 -1.77 11.08 -6.47
CA ILE A 229 -2.02 11.10 -5.02
C ILE A 229 -1.76 9.72 -4.43
N THR A 230 -2.27 8.67 -5.06
CA THR A 230 -2.07 7.31 -4.59
C THR A 230 -0.59 6.89 -4.64
N GLY A 231 0.13 7.25 -5.70
CA GLY A 231 1.57 6.99 -5.81
C GLY A 231 2.36 7.68 -4.70
N VAL A 232 2.03 8.94 -4.40
CA VAL A 232 2.61 9.68 -3.28
C VAL A 232 2.25 9.04 -1.93
N ALA A 233 1.04 8.49 -1.78
CA ALA A 233 0.63 7.77 -0.57
C ALA A 233 1.36 6.43 -0.37
N LEU A 234 1.78 5.76 -1.45
CA LEU A 234 2.62 4.56 -1.37
C LEU A 234 4.08 4.87 -1.00
N PHE A 235 4.58 6.06 -1.35
CA PHE A 235 5.98 6.41 -1.14
C PHE A 235 6.44 6.31 0.32
N PRO A 236 5.67 6.77 1.33
CA PRO A 236 5.97 6.57 2.75
C PRO A 236 6.04 5.10 3.13
N ALA A 237 5.15 4.26 2.61
CA ALA A 237 5.22 2.82 2.85
C ALA A 237 6.56 2.28 2.32
N ALA A 238 6.90 2.58 1.06
CA ALA A 238 8.18 2.18 0.48
C ALA A 238 9.39 2.72 1.26
N ALA A 239 9.41 4.01 1.59
CA ALA A 239 10.47 4.67 2.35
C ALA A 239 10.64 4.05 3.76
N PHE A 240 9.54 3.68 4.40
CA PHE A 240 9.55 2.99 5.68
C PHE A 240 10.23 1.62 5.58
N PHE A 241 9.93 0.85 4.52
CA PHE A 241 10.55 -0.46 4.32
C PHE A 241 12.02 -0.38 3.90
N ILE A 242 12.41 0.68 3.19
CA ILE A 242 13.82 0.94 2.83
C ILE A 242 14.64 1.33 4.06
N GLY A 243 14.04 2.07 5.01
CA GLY A 243 14.77 2.58 6.16
C GLY A 243 14.80 1.67 7.38
N SER A 244 13.68 1.03 7.73
CA SER A 244 13.53 0.41 9.03
C SER A 244 13.91 -1.06 9.07
N ASP A 245 15.18 -1.31 9.39
CA ASP A 245 15.60 -2.60 9.94
C ASP A 245 14.79 -2.89 11.23
N GLY A 246 13.91 -3.91 11.17
CA GLY A 246 13.26 -4.49 12.35
C GLY A 246 11.85 -4.00 12.71
N VAL A 247 11.32 -2.92 12.11
CA VAL A 247 9.95 -2.45 12.44
C VAL A 247 8.86 -3.36 11.88
N LEU A 248 9.17 -4.10 10.82
CA LEU A 248 8.37 -5.20 10.28
C LEU A 248 7.99 -6.22 11.36
N THR A 249 8.97 -6.58 12.19
CA THR A 249 8.79 -7.52 13.30
C THR A 249 7.81 -6.96 14.32
N ARG A 250 7.86 -5.64 14.59
CA ARG A 250 6.96 -4.98 15.55
C ARG A 250 5.54 -4.83 15.00
N ALA A 251 5.36 -4.45 13.74
CA ALA A 251 4.04 -4.33 13.11
C ALA A 251 3.37 -5.70 12.95
N ARG A 252 4.12 -6.72 12.52
CA ARG A 252 3.63 -8.11 12.46
C ARG A 252 3.25 -8.63 13.84
N ASN A 253 4.10 -8.40 14.86
CA ASN A 253 3.80 -8.81 16.22
C ASN A 253 2.60 -8.05 16.81
N ALA A 254 2.39 -6.78 16.44
CA ALA A 254 1.22 -6.02 16.87
C ALA A 254 -0.08 -6.55 16.23
N LEU A 255 -0.06 -6.92 14.94
CA LEU A 255 -1.21 -7.52 14.26
C LEU A 255 -1.49 -8.93 14.77
N LEU A 256 -0.46 -9.78 14.89
CA LEU A 256 -0.59 -11.13 15.44
C LEU A 256 -1.07 -11.09 16.91
N ALA A 257 -0.59 -10.13 17.71
CA ALA A 257 -1.09 -9.93 19.06
C ALA A 257 -2.58 -9.56 19.04
N ARG A 258 -3.02 -8.71 18.12
CA ARG A 258 -4.44 -8.31 18.01
C ARG A 258 -5.36 -9.45 17.56
N TYR A 259 -4.92 -10.27 16.60
CA TYR A 259 -5.64 -11.47 16.18
C TYR A 259 -5.63 -12.57 17.25
N ALA A 260 -4.50 -12.77 17.96
CA ALA A 260 -4.42 -13.71 19.07
C ALA A 260 -5.29 -13.28 20.26
N TYR A 261 -5.41 -11.97 20.52
CA TYR A 261 -6.28 -11.40 21.55
C TYR A 261 -7.77 -11.56 21.20
N SER A 262 -8.12 -11.44 19.91
CA SER A 262 -9.48 -11.69 19.42
C SER A 262 -9.86 -13.17 19.40
N GLY A 263 -8.89 -14.10 19.50
CA GLY A 263 -9.08 -15.55 19.40
C GLY A 263 -9.05 -16.31 20.72
N GLY A 264 -9.04 -15.65 21.89
CA GLY A 264 -9.16 -16.30 23.21
C GLY A 264 -8.01 -17.23 23.63
N ASN A 265 -6.97 -17.43 22.82
CA ASN A 265 -5.87 -18.34 23.13
C ASN A 265 -4.74 -17.64 23.89
N CYS A 266 -4.92 -17.57 25.20
CA CYS A 266 -3.99 -16.98 26.19
C CYS A 266 -2.58 -17.62 26.18
N ALA A 267 -2.41 -18.80 25.57
CA ALA A 267 -1.13 -19.50 25.45
C ALA A 267 -0.14 -18.83 24.48
N VAL A 268 -0.62 -18.23 23.37
CA VAL A 268 0.25 -17.62 22.34
C VAL A 268 0.88 -16.30 22.82
N SER A 269 0.15 -15.56 23.67
CA SER A 269 0.65 -14.29 24.23
C SER A 269 1.87 -14.48 25.16
N ARG A 270 1.96 -15.60 25.90
CA ARG A 270 3.13 -15.87 26.77
C ARG A 270 4.39 -16.19 25.97
N THR A 271 4.26 -16.87 24.83
CA THR A 271 5.41 -17.23 23.99
C THR A 271 6.01 -16.01 23.32
N ILE A 272 5.16 -15.05 22.90
CA ILE A 272 5.60 -13.78 22.29
C ILE A 272 6.25 -12.87 23.34
N CYS A 273 5.70 -12.76 24.56
CA CYS A 273 6.33 -11.99 25.64
C CYS A 273 7.72 -12.54 26.01
N ARG A 274 7.89 -13.86 26.13
CA ARG A 274 9.21 -14.46 26.41
C ARG A 274 10.23 -14.25 25.28
N ALA A 275 9.77 -14.19 24.03
CA ALA A 275 10.64 -13.91 22.90
C ALA A 275 11.10 -12.44 22.88
N TYR A 276 10.24 -11.52 23.35
CA TYR A 276 10.55 -10.10 23.42
C TYR A 276 11.56 -9.78 24.53
N ASP A 277 11.42 -10.41 25.71
CA ASP A 277 12.39 -10.26 26.81
C ASP A 277 13.82 -10.70 26.42
N ARG A 278 13.96 -11.77 25.63
CA ARG A 278 15.29 -12.21 25.15
C ARG A 278 15.92 -11.30 24.09
N LEU A 279 15.10 -10.54 23.37
CA LEU A 279 15.57 -9.57 22.38
C LEU A 279 15.88 -8.20 23.01
N SER A 280 15.29 -7.91 24.17
CA SER A 280 15.58 -6.70 24.94
C SER A 280 16.84 -6.83 25.82
N SER A 281 17.32 -8.05 26.04
CA SER A 281 18.51 -8.34 26.87
C SER A 281 19.80 -8.51 26.06
N ARG A 282 19.79 -8.16 24.76
CA ARG A 282 20.96 -8.11 23.87
C ARG A 282 21.05 -6.73 23.24
#